data_AF-A0A258Q283-F1
#
_entry.id   AF-A0A258Q283-F1
#
_cell.length_a   1.000
_cell.length_b   1.000
_cell.length_c   1.000
_cell.angle_alpha   90.00
_cell.angle_beta   90.00
_cell.angle_gamma   90.00
#
_symmetry.space_group_name_H-M   'P 1'
#
loop_
_entity.id
_entity.type
_entity.pdbx_description
1 polymer ?
#
loop_
_entity_poly.entity_id
_entity_poly.type
_entity_poly.pdbx_seq_one_letter_code
_entity_poly.pdbx_strand_id
1 'polypeptide(L)'
;MAKIALKVDVDTLRGTKEGVPNLARTLDRFGLKATFLFSLGPDHTGWALKRVFRPGFLKKVSRTSVVEHYGIKTLLYGVLLPGPDIGKQAA
;
A
#
# COMPACT_ATOMS: atom_id res chain seq x y z
N MET A 1 16.51 -8.75 -28.96
CA MET A 1 15.35 -8.25 -28.18
C MET A 1 15.83 -7.85 -26.80
N ALA A 2 15.37 -6.72 -26.27
CA ALA A 2 15.69 -6.31 -24.91
C ALA A 2 14.95 -7.20 -23.91
N LYS A 3 15.63 -7.60 -22.83
CA LYS A 3 15.02 -8.35 -21.72
C LYS A 3 14.30 -7.36 -20.81
N ILE A 4 13.00 -7.55 -20.63
CA ILE A 4 12.18 -6.77 -19.69
C ILE A 4 11.92 -7.57 -18.42
N ALA A 5 11.77 -6.88 -17.29
CA ALA A 5 11.48 -7.49 -16.00
C ALA A 5 10.40 -6.69 -15.26
N LEU A 6 9.57 -7.37 -14.47
CA LEU A 6 8.57 -6.76 -13.61
C LEU A 6 9.11 -6.61 -12.19
N LYS A 7 9.32 -5.36 -11.74
CA LYS A 7 9.71 -5.03 -10.38
C LYS A 7 8.50 -4.51 -9.62
N VAL A 8 8.23 -5.04 -8.42
CA VAL A 8 7.11 -4.66 -7.58
C VAL A 8 7.64 -4.18 -6.23
N ASP A 9 7.51 -2.88 -5.95
CA ASP A 9 7.82 -2.31 -4.64
C ASP A 9 6.60 -2.47 -3.71
N VAL A 10 6.83 -3.00 -2.51
CA VAL A 10 5.81 -3.33 -1.51
C VAL A 10 6.09 -2.51 -0.26
N ASP A 11 5.38 -1.38 -0.15
CA ASP A 11 5.70 -0.34 0.85
C ASP A 11 4.76 -0.30 2.07
N THR A 12 3.83 -1.23 2.17
CA THR A 12 2.77 -1.18 3.19
C THR A 12 2.50 -2.56 3.79
N LEU A 13 2.02 -2.57 5.04
CA LEU A 13 1.62 -3.80 5.71
C LEU A 13 0.49 -4.51 4.96
N ARG A 14 -0.49 -3.74 4.48
CA ARG A 14 -1.61 -4.28 3.68
C ARG A 14 -1.12 -4.82 2.33
N GLY A 15 -0.22 -4.11 1.67
CA GLY A 15 0.43 -4.57 0.44
C GLY A 15 1.13 -5.91 0.66
N THR A 16 1.82 -6.06 1.78
CA THR A 16 2.50 -7.30 2.16
C THR A 16 1.50 -8.43 2.44
N LYS A 17 0.46 -8.19 3.27
CA LYS A 17 -0.49 -9.23 3.71
C LYS A 17 -1.54 -9.62 2.67
N GLU A 18 -2.06 -8.66 1.93
CA GLU A 18 -3.18 -8.86 0.99
C GLU A 18 -2.73 -8.71 -0.46
N GLY A 19 -1.94 -7.67 -0.76
CA GLY A 19 -1.54 -7.33 -2.13
C GLY A 19 -0.67 -8.39 -2.76
N VAL A 20 0.42 -8.78 -2.09
CA VAL A 20 1.41 -9.73 -2.60
C VAL A 20 0.80 -11.10 -2.88
N PRO A 21 0.04 -11.74 -1.97
CA PRO A 21 -0.57 -13.04 -2.26
C PRO A 21 -1.54 -12.99 -3.46
N ASN A 22 -2.31 -11.92 -3.61
CA ASN A 22 -3.23 -11.74 -4.72
C ASN A 22 -2.52 -11.53 -6.06
N LEU A 23 -1.48 -10.69 -6.06
CA LEU A 23 -0.69 -10.42 -7.26
C LEU A 23 0.13 -11.64 -7.66
N ALA A 24 0.75 -12.35 -6.72
CA ALA A 24 1.48 -13.58 -6.96
C ALA A 24 0.60 -14.65 -7.63
N ARG A 25 -0.61 -14.90 -7.10
CA ARG A 25 -1.60 -15.79 -7.74
C ARG A 25 -1.94 -15.37 -9.16
N THR A 26 -2.02 -14.07 -9.43
CA THR A 26 -2.32 -13.58 -10.78
C THR A 26 -1.16 -13.78 -11.72
N LEU A 27 0.07 -13.46 -11.30
CA LEU A 27 1.27 -13.65 -12.11
C LEU A 27 1.49 -15.14 -12.43
N ASP A 28 1.28 -16.02 -11.46
CA ASP A 28 1.39 -17.47 -11.62
C ASP A 28 0.41 -18.01 -12.68
N ARG A 29 -0.86 -17.57 -12.65
CA ARG A 29 -1.86 -17.91 -13.68
C ARG A 29 -1.44 -17.54 -15.10
N PHE A 30 -0.61 -16.50 -15.27
CA PHE A 30 -0.10 -16.07 -16.57
C PHE A 30 1.33 -16.53 -16.85
N GLY A 31 1.94 -17.34 -15.98
CA GLY A 31 3.33 -17.78 -16.12
C GLY A 31 4.35 -16.64 -16.08
N LEU A 32 4.00 -15.52 -15.45
CA LEU A 32 4.84 -14.32 -15.36
C LEU A 32 5.70 -14.35 -14.10
N LYS A 33 6.92 -13.80 -14.22
CA LYS A 33 7.84 -13.62 -13.10
C LYS A 33 7.95 -12.15 -12.73
N ALA A 34 7.95 -11.88 -11.43
CA ALA A 34 8.21 -10.56 -10.87
C ALA A 34 9.17 -10.66 -9.68
N THR A 35 9.93 -9.59 -9.45
CA THR A 35 10.73 -9.43 -8.24
C THR A 35 9.99 -8.50 -7.29
N PHE A 36 9.68 -8.98 -6.10
CA PHE A 36 9.05 -8.21 -5.03
C PHE A 36 10.12 -7.65 -4.11
N LEU A 37 10.08 -6.34 -3.87
CA LEU A 37 10.97 -5.63 -2.96
C LEU A 37 10.14 -5.12 -1.78
N PHE A 38 10.47 -5.58 -0.57
CA PHE A 38 9.70 -5.26 0.63
C PHE A 38 10.39 -4.16 1.43
N SER A 39 9.63 -3.11 1.72
CA SER A 39 10.02 -2.12 2.72
C SER A 39 9.73 -2.68 4.13
N LEU A 40 10.74 -2.64 4.99
CA LEU A 40 10.65 -3.12 6.38
C LEU A 40 10.76 -1.95 7.36
N GLY A 41 10.12 -2.09 8.52
CA GLY A 41 10.01 -1.05 9.54
C GLY A 41 8.59 -0.51 9.70
N PRO A 42 8.40 0.62 10.40
CA PRO A 42 7.09 1.19 10.65
C PRO A 42 6.36 1.57 9.36
N ASP A 43 5.12 1.13 9.22
CA ASP A 43 4.25 1.49 8.11
C ASP A 43 3.85 2.98 8.23
N HIS A 44 4.52 3.83 7.45
CA HIS A 44 4.23 5.26 7.37
C HIS A 44 3.25 5.62 6.25
N THR A 45 2.39 4.69 5.79
CA THR A 45 1.38 4.97 4.75
C THR A 45 0.54 6.21 5.08
N GLY A 46 0.23 6.49 6.36
CA GLY A 46 -0.45 7.73 6.77
C GLY A 46 0.33 9.03 6.56
N TRP A 47 1.64 9.00 6.36
CA TRP A 47 2.37 10.21 5.96
C TRP A 47 1.99 10.65 4.55
N ALA A 48 1.55 9.74 3.67
CA ALA A 48 0.94 10.14 2.42
C ALA A 48 -0.37 10.92 2.64
N LEU A 49 -1.10 10.64 3.72
CA LEU A 49 -2.24 11.44 4.17
C LEU A 49 -1.85 12.79 4.80
N LYS A 50 -0.62 13.03 5.25
CA LYS A 50 -0.19 14.42 5.58
C LYS A 50 -0.28 15.36 4.38
N ARG A 51 -0.21 14.83 3.15
CA ARG A 51 -0.45 15.61 1.92
C ARG A 51 -1.93 15.93 1.67
N VAL A 52 -2.87 15.34 2.43
CA VAL A 52 -4.30 15.71 2.42
C VAL A 52 -4.51 17.14 2.93
N PHE A 53 -3.60 17.67 3.74
CA PHE A 53 -3.63 19.06 4.21
C PHE A 53 -3.13 20.08 3.18
N ARG A 54 -2.71 19.66 1.96
CA ARG A 54 -2.46 20.61 0.86
C ARG A 54 -3.81 21.11 0.31
N PRO A 55 -3.98 22.43 0.14
CA PRO A 55 -5.22 22.99 -0.40
C PRO A 55 -5.49 22.40 -1.80
N GLY A 56 -6.61 21.68 -1.93
CA GLY A 56 -7.03 20.98 -3.16
C GLY A 56 -7.27 19.47 -3.02
N PHE A 57 -6.72 18.81 -1.99
CA PHE A 57 -6.92 17.37 -1.81
C PHE A 57 -8.32 17.02 -1.27
N LEU A 58 -8.88 17.83 -0.37
CA LEU A 58 -10.24 17.66 0.15
C LEU A 58 -11.30 17.70 -0.96
N LYS A 59 -11.08 18.50 -2.01
CA LYS A 59 -11.95 18.56 -3.21
C LYS A 59 -11.90 17.28 -4.06
N LYS A 60 -10.82 16.50 -3.92
CA LYS A 60 -10.62 15.21 -4.61
C LYS A 60 -11.25 14.05 -3.84
N VAL A 61 -11.28 14.13 -2.50
CA VAL A 61 -11.87 13.10 -1.63
C VAL A 61 -13.40 13.22 -1.55
N SER A 62 -13.98 14.41 -1.72
CA SER A 62 -15.44 14.58 -1.70
C SER A 62 -16.17 14.00 -2.92
N ARG A 63 -15.45 13.65 -4.00
CA ARG A 63 -16.03 13.06 -5.22
C ARG A 63 -15.99 11.54 -5.27
N THR A 64 -15.36 10.89 -4.30
CA THR A 64 -15.23 9.44 -4.26
C THR A 64 -15.73 8.98 -2.90
N SER A 65 -16.67 8.01 -2.87
CA SER A 65 -17.17 7.36 -1.66
C SER A 65 -16.04 6.58 -0.95
N VAL A 66 -15.08 7.30 -0.37
CA VAL A 66 -13.89 6.77 0.31
C VAL A 66 -14.19 6.45 1.76
N VAL A 67 -15.20 7.11 2.34
CA VAL A 67 -15.63 6.91 3.72
C VAL A 67 -16.24 5.51 3.92
N GLU A 68 -16.95 4.99 2.92
CA GLU A 68 -17.70 3.74 3.03
C GLU A 68 -16.84 2.48 2.78
N HIS A 69 -15.70 2.60 2.09
CA HIS A 69 -14.89 1.45 1.67
C HIS A 69 -13.55 1.25 2.39
N TYR A 70 -12.94 2.31 2.94
CA TYR A 70 -11.54 2.21 3.42
C TYR A 70 -11.37 2.08 4.93
N GLY A 71 -12.44 2.29 5.72
CA GLY A 71 -12.39 2.27 7.17
C GLY A 71 -11.52 3.40 7.73
N ILE A 72 -12.13 4.32 8.47
CA ILE A 72 -11.48 5.50 9.07
C ILE A 72 -10.17 5.13 9.81
N LYS A 73 -10.12 3.94 10.41
CA LYS A 73 -8.96 3.40 11.14
C LYS A 73 -7.69 3.30 10.27
N THR A 74 -7.80 2.87 9.02
CA THR A 74 -6.65 2.71 8.10
C THR A 74 -6.06 4.05 7.71
N LEU A 75 -6.90 5.09 7.59
CA LEU A 75 -6.48 6.44 7.25
C LEU A 75 -5.77 7.15 8.42
N LEU A 76 -5.94 6.67 9.65
CA LEU A 76 -5.34 7.26 10.86
C LEU A 76 -3.96 6.68 11.23
N TYR A 77 -3.60 5.49 10.71
CA TYR A 77 -2.27 4.91 10.89
C TYR A 77 -1.21 5.78 10.25
N GLY A 78 -0.27 6.32 11.04
CA GLY A 78 0.79 7.23 10.59
C GLY A 78 0.47 8.72 10.71
N VAL A 79 -0.79 9.10 11.03
CA VAL A 79 -1.16 10.49 11.34
C VAL A 79 -1.47 10.66 12.83
N LEU A 80 -2.34 9.81 13.38
CA LEU A 80 -2.80 9.85 14.79
C LEU A 80 -2.53 8.54 15.55
N LEU A 81 -2.21 7.46 14.84
CA LEU A 81 -1.91 6.14 15.42
C LEU A 81 -0.50 5.69 15.02
N PRO A 82 0.24 4.98 15.89
CA PRO A 82 1.56 4.45 15.54
C PRO A 82 1.45 3.53 14.33
N GLY A 83 2.33 3.74 13.34
CA GLY A 83 2.43 2.88 12.17
C GLY A 83 2.86 1.47 12.59
N PRO A 84 2.11 0.40 12.25
CA PRO A 84 2.51 -0.95 12.60
C PRO A 84 3.84 -1.31 11.92
N ASP A 85 4.71 -2.02 12.63
CA ASP A 85 5.95 -2.52 12.05
C ASP A 85 5.63 -3.64 11.03
N ILE A 86 5.91 -3.38 9.76
CA ILE A 86 5.61 -4.28 8.65
C ILE A 86 6.32 -5.62 8.85
N GLY A 87 7.60 -5.58 9.20
CA GLY A 87 8.43 -6.78 9.36
C GLY A 87 7.94 -7.65 10.53
N LYS A 88 7.59 -7.04 11.67
CA LYS A 88 7.09 -7.80 12.83
C LYS A 88 5.70 -8.39 12.63
N GLN A 89 4.87 -7.77 11.80
CA GLN A 89 3.47 -8.18 11.65
C GLN A 89 3.22 -9.08 10.43
N ALA A 90 4.13 -9.12 9.46
CA ALA A 90 3.98 -9.86 8.21
C ALA A 90 5.12 -10.83 7.89
N ALA A 91 6.12 -10.96 8.77
CA ALA A 91 7.00 -12.14 8.79
C ALA A 91 6.21 -13.39 9.22
#